data_AF-A0A4S2N7T2-F1
#
_entry.id   AF-A0A4S2N7T2-F1
#
_cell.length_a   1.000
_cell.length_b   1.000
_cell.length_c   1.000
_cell.angle_alpha   90.00
_cell.angle_beta   90.00
_cell.angle_gamma   90.00
#
_symmetry.space_group_name_H-M   'P 1'
#
loop_
_entity.id
_entity.type
_entity.pdbx_description
1 polymer ?
#
loop_
_entity_poly.entity_id
_entity_poly.type
_entity_poly.pdbx_seq_one_letter_code
_entity_poly.pdbx_strand_id
1 'polypeptide(L)'
;MKRKHDDAGAATTAEEPVAESLVDDTASFSSFSLDARLLRAVADLNYAHPTLVQAKAIPLALEGKDILARAKTGSGKTAAYLLPILQGALNNERALVLVPTKELADQVLRMAEKLKKYCDKAVKVVNIAQNVSEMVQRTLLADNPHVVVATPSRALLHTKLNPTSLTTGITRLVIDEADLLLSYGYEDDLQSLTKSLPRGLQTFLMSATLTPEVETLKTLFCRSPAILRLEEDETAEQKNNLTQFIVKCGEDEKFLLTYVIFKLKLIKGKVLIFVADIDRCYRLKLFLEQFGIRSCVLNSELPVNSRLHIVEEFNKNVYDIIIATDDAEVLTHEADSDDESSQPAPSTSTDPTPPTDSKTKKRRKVTHKRDKESSTSRGIDFHRLSAVLNFDLPTSSRLYTHRIGRTARADLPGIALSFIIPSDLYRKHPPTSIPSTAHDEKVLARITKSQAKRGHTLKPYVFDMTQVDGFRYRMEDALRSVTRQAVREARVREVKRELVMSEKLKRHWEENPDELKMLRHDVESASVRVRGELKHVPEYLLPGKGRKVGGEGEAKEEDMSVAMVRKRKKESEGNRIRVKRQAGRGRGKSTFGGRKDPLKAFSKARK
;
A
#
# COMPACT_ATOMS: atom_id res chain seq x y z
N MET A 1 13.85 20.32 -50.33
CA MET A 1 14.16 20.62 -48.92
C MET A 1 13.37 19.67 -48.04
N LYS A 2 14.07 18.71 -47.41
CA LYS A 2 13.51 17.68 -46.53
C LYS A 2 13.11 18.30 -45.18
N ARG A 3 11.86 18.11 -44.73
CA ARG A 3 11.46 18.34 -43.34
C ARG A 3 11.75 17.07 -42.55
N LYS A 4 12.62 17.19 -41.54
CA LYS A 4 12.92 16.15 -40.57
C LYS A 4 11.68 15.91 -39.70
N HIS A 5 11.26 14.65 -39.63
CA HIS A 5 10.43 14.14 -38.55
C HIS A 5 11.36 13.90 -37.35
N ASP A 6 11.09 14.56 -36.23
CA ASP A 6 11.72 14.27 -34.96
C ASP A 6 11.05 13.05 -34.35
N ASP A 7 11.86 12.00 -34.19
CA ASP A 7 11.56 10.72 -33.58
C ASP A 7 11.54 10.88 -32.06
N ALA A 8 10.36 10.89 -31.47
CA ALA A 8 10.19 10.93 -30.02
C ALA A 8 10.47 9.53 -29.46
N GLY A 9 11.70 9.35 -28.96
CA GLY A 9 12.23 8.12 -28.42
C GLY A 9 11.28 7.46 -27.40
N ALA A 10 10.89 6.23 -27.72
CA ALA A 10 10.29 5.29 -26.78
C ALA A 10 11.26 5.03 -25.63
N ALA A 11 10.90 5.48 -24.43
CA ALA A 11 11.61 5.14 -23.21
C ALA A 11 11.53 3.62 -23.00
N THR A 12 12.63 2.92 -23.26
CA THR A 12 12.83 1.51 -22.95
C THR A 12 12.91 1.37 -21.43
N THR A 13 11.79 0.98 -20.81
CA THR A 13 11.78 0.48 -19.43
C THR A 13 12.57 -0.83 -19.40
N ALA A 14 13.82 -0.76 -18.94
CA ALA A 14 14.60 -1.94 -18.61
C ALA A 14 13.84 -2.77 -17.58
N GLU A 15 13.57 -4.05 -17.90
CA GLU A 15 13.03 -5.01 -16.93
C GLU A 15 14.04 -5.20 -15.80
N GLU A 16 13.53 -5.22 -14.57
CA GLU A 16 14.35 -5.36 -13.37
C GLU A 16 14.96 -6.78 -13.33
N PRO A 17 16.26 -6.92 -13.03
CA PRO A 17 16.90 -8.21 -12.90
C PRO A 17 16.22 -9.03 -11.78
N VAL A 18 16.04 -10.32 -12.03
CA VAL A 18 15.53 -11.24 -11.00
C VAL A 18 16.58 -11.33 -9.88
N ALA A 19 16.15 -11.20 -8.63
CA ALA A 19 17.02 -11.35 -7.46
C ALA A 19 17.75 -12.71 -7.51
N GLU A 20 19.08 -12.71 -7.28
CA GLU A 20 19.91 -13.93 -7.34
C GLU A 20 19.41 -15.03 -6.41
N SER A 21 18.82 -14.69 -5.26
CA SER A 21 18.27 -15.68 -4.33
C SER A 21 17.05 -16.46 -4.85
N LEU A 22 16.43 -15.99 -5.93
CA LEU A 22 15.28 -16.63 -6.54
C LEU A 22 15.68 -17.55 -7.68
N VAL A 23 16.96 -17.59 -8.04
CA VAL A 23 17.53 -18.39 -9.11
C VAL A 23 17.89 -19.78 -8.58
N ASP A 24 17.57 -20.82 -9.34
CA ASP A 24 17.99 -22.19 -9.05
C ASP A 24 19.21 -22.55 -9.88
N ASP A 25 20.41 -22.36 -9.32
CA ASP A 25 21.68 -22.62 -9.98
C ASP A 25 21.90 -24.11 -10.30
N THR A 26 21.11 -25.00 -9.70
CA THR A 26 21.21 -26.45 -9.95
C THR A 26 20.41 -26.89 -11.19
N ALA A 27 19.50 -26.04 -11.65
CA ALA A 27 18.65 -26.31 -12.80
C ALA A 27 19.09 -25.50 -14.03
N SER A 28 18.77 -26.02 -15.22
CA SER A 28 19.00 -25.35 -16.50
C SER A 28 17.75 -25.46 -17.35
N PHE A 29 17.42 -24.41 -18.10
CA PHE A 29 16.29 -24.47 -19.05
C PHE A 29 16.43 -25.59 -20.08
N SER A 30 17.66 -25.99 -20.41
CA SER A 30 17.92 -27.09 -21.34
C SER A 30 17.46 -28.45 -20.80
N SER A 31 17.32 -28.63 -19.48
CA SER A 31 16.83 -29.89 -18.90
C SER A 31 15.31 -30.06 -19.01
N PHE A 32 14.57 -29.00 -19.33
CA PHE A 32 13.11 -29.03 -19.42
C PHE A 32 12.57 -29.55 -20.76
N SER A 33 13.43 -29.94 -21.70
CA SER A 33 13.04 -30.45 -23.02
C SER A 33 12.13 -29.50 -23.82
N LEU A 34 12.37 -28.18 -23.71
CA LEU A 34 11.66 -27.16 -24.48
C LEU A 34 12.15 -27.12 -25.94
N ASP A 35 11.30 -26.63 -26.85
CA ASP A 35 11.67 -26.39 -28.25
C ASP A 35 12.88 -25.44 -28.34
N ALA A 36 13.80 -25.73 -29.26
CA ALA A 36 15.04 -24.97 -29.44
C ALA A 36 14.80 -23.47 -29.70
N ARG A 37 13.68 -23.10 -30.32
CA ARG A 37 13.30 -21.69 -30.55
C ARG A 37 12.95 -20.97 -29.26
N LEU A 38 12.28 -21.63 -28.32
CA LEU A 38 11.98 -21.08 -27.00
C LEU A 38 13.25 -20.98 -26.15
N LEU A 39 14.10 -22.00 -26.17
CA LEU A 39 15.41 -21.96 -25.49
C LEU A 39 16.28 -20.80 -25.99
N ARG A 40 16.29 -20.55 -27.29
CA ARG A 40 16.99 -19.40 -27.88
C ARG A 40 16.40 -18.06 -27.41
N ALA A 41 15.08 -17.95 -27.28
CA ALA A 41 14.44 -16.75 -26.76
C ALA A 41 14.79 -16.50 -25.28
N VAL A 42 14.85 -17.57 -24.47
CA VAL A 42 15.27 -17.50 -23.06
C VAL A 42 16.74 -17.05 -22.95
N ALA A 43 17.61 -17.53 -23.83
CA ALA A 43 19.00 -17.09 -23.90
C ALA A 43 19.13 -15.59 -24.25
N ASP A 44 18.34 -15.09 -25.21
CA ASP A 44 18.29 -13.66 -25.57
C ASP A 44 17.80 -12.77 -24.42
N LEU A 45 17.00 -13.31 -23.50
CA LEU A 45 16.56 -12.63 -22.28
C LEU A 45 17.63 -12.60 -21.17
N ASN A 46 18.80 -13.17 -21.42
CA ASN A 46 19.87 -13.36 -20.44
C ASN A 46 19.43 -14.17 -19.20
N TYR A 47 18.49 -15.10 -19.38
CA TYR A 47 18.07 -16.00 -18.31
C TYR A 47 18.99 -17.22 -18.30
N ALA A 48 20.12 -17.10 -17.59
CA ALA A 48 21.10 -18.18 -17.47
C ALA A 48 20.52 -19.41 -16.77
N HIS A 49 19.78 -19.18 -15.68
CA HIS A 49 19.20 -20.22 -14.85
C HIS A 49 17.72 -19.92 -14.57
N PRO A 50 16.87 -20.96 -14.44
CA PRO A 50 15.47 -20.78 -14.09
C PRO A 50 15.33 -20.32 -12.65
N THR A 51 14.29 -19.55 -12.37
CA THR A 51 13.91 -19.24 -10.98
C THR A 51 13.35 -20.46 -10.26
N LEU A 52 13.33 -20.47 -8.93
CA LEU A 52 12.76 -21.55 -8.12
C LEU A 52 11.32 -21.91 -8.52
N VAL A 53 10.51 -20.91 -8.91
CA VAL A 53 9.15 -21.17 -9.41
C VAL A 53 9.16 -21.78 -10.80
N GLN A 54 10.04 -21.33 -11.68
CA GLN A 54 10.18 -21.89 -13.03
C GLN A 54 10.70 -23.32 -12.97
N ALA A 55 11.73 -23.59 -12.16
CA ALA A 55 12.35 -24.90 -12.02
C ALA A 55 11.38 -25.98 -11.53
N LYS A 56 10.47 -25.62 -10.61
CA LYS A 56 9.45 -26.55 -10.11
C LYS A 56 8.18 -26.60 -10.98
N ALA A 57 7.72 -25.45 -11.48
CA ALA A 57 6.45 -25.38 -12.20
C ALA A 57 6.54 -25.87 -13.64
N ILE A 58 7.60 -25.54 -14.38
CA ILE A 58 7.71 -25.83 -15.82
C ILE A 58 7.66 -27.35 -16.08
N PRO A 59 8.44 -28.21 -15.41
CA PRO A 59 8.40 -29.65 -15.67
C PRO A 59 7.01 -30.26 -15.39
N LEU A 60 6.41 -29.91 -14.24
CA LEU A 60 5.08 -30.38 -13.85
C LEU A 60 3.99 -29.89 -14.81
N ALA A 61 4.13 -28.68 -15.33
CA ALA A 61 3.23 -28.13 -16.33
C ALA A 61 3.35 -28.83 -17.69
N LEU A 62 4.56 -29.19 -18.11
CA LEU A 62 4.77 -29.95 -19.34
C LEU A 62 4.22 -31.38 -19.25
N GLU A 63 4.16 -31.96 -18.06
CA GLU A 63 3.45 -33.22 -17.77
C GLU A 63 1.92 -33.11 -17.79
N GLY A 64 1.36 -31.90 -17.97
CA GLY A 64 -0.09 -31.67 -18.00
C GLY A 64 -0.76 -31.55 -16.63
N LYS A 65 0.01 -31.43 -15.53
CA LYS A 65 -0.56 -31.24 -14.19
C LYS A 65 -1.07 -29.81 -14.01
N ASP A 66 -2.16 -29.67 -13.26
CA ASP A 66 -2.61 -28.37 -12.75
C ASP A 66 -1.56 -27.81 -11.79
N ILE A 67 -1.33 -26.49 -11.79
CA ILE A 67 -0.34 -25.83 -10.96
C ILE A 67 -1.03 -24.81 -10.07
N LEU A 68 -0.79 -24.88 -8.77
CA LEU A 68 -1.14 -23.83 -7.83
C LEU A 68 0.13 -23.33 -7.16
N ALA A 69 0.63 -22.17 -7.59
CA ALA A 69 1.89 -21.63 -7.11
C ALA A 69 1.68 -20.40 -6.23
N ARG A 70 2.22 -20.47 -5.02
CA ARG A 70 2.37 -19.31 -4.13
C ARG A 70 3.76 -18.72 -4.32
N ALA A 71 3.85 -17.57 -4.96
CA ALA A 71 5.13 -16.87 -5.17
C ALA A 71 4.94 -15.34 -5.28
N LYS A 72 5.92 -14.57 -4.79
CA LYS A 72 5.86 -13.10 -4.78
C LYS A 72 5.91 -12.50 -6.19
N THR A 73 5.58 -11.21 -6.32
CA THR A 73 5.82 -10.46 -7.57
C THR A 73 7.32 -10.39 -7.85
N GLY A 74 7.71 -10.45 -9.13
CA GLY A 74 9.12 -10.48 -9.54
C GLY A 74 9.80 -11.85 -9.44
N SER A 75 9.14 -12.89 -8.93
CA SER A 75 9.73 -14.24 -8.82
C SER A 75 9.79 -15.01 -10.14
N GLY A 76 9.48 -14.39 -11.29
CA GLY A 76 9.46 -15.07 -12.58
C GLY A 76 8.22 -15.91 -12.89
N LYS A 77 7.08 -15.70 -12.18
CA LYS A 77 5.81 -16.43 -12.36
C LYS A 77 5.31 -16.43 -13.80
N THR A 78 5.40 -15.28 -14.47
CA THR A 78 4.91 -15.10 -15.84
C THR A 78 5.60 -16.05 -16.83
N ALA A 79 6.93 -16.13 -16.79
CA ALA A 79 7.66 -17.08 -17.63
C ALA A 79 7.41 -18.55 -17.22
N ALA A 80 7.12 -18.81 -15.94
CA ALA A 80 6.85 -20.16 -15.44
C ALA A 80 5.60 -20.80 -16.06
N TYR A 81 4.54 -20.02 -16.33
CA TYR A 81 3.37 -20.52 -17.07
C TYR A 81 3.44 -20.25 -18.59
N LEU A 82 4.09 -19.16 -19.05
CA LEU A 82 4.15 -18.85 -20.47
C LEU A 82 4.99 -19.86 -21.25
N LEU A 83 6.12 -20.32 -20.71
CA LEU A 83 6.98 -21.30 -21.40
C LEU A 83 6.24 -22.61 -21.76
N PRO A 84 5.57 -23.30 -20.82
CA PRO A 84 4.81 -24.51 -21.16
C PRO A 84 3.59 -24.20 -22.05
N ILE A 85 2.97 -23.03 -21.94
CA ILE A 85 1.87 -22.61 -22.82
C ILE A 85 2.35 -22.40 -24.25
N LEU A 86 3.46 -21.69 -24.46
CA LEU A 86 4.04 -21.44 -25.78
C LEU A 86 4.56 -22.75 -26.41
N GLN A 87 5.11 -23.66 -25.59
CA GLN A 87 5.47 -25.01 -26.04
C GLN A 87 4.25 -25.76 -26.59
N GLY A 88 3.13 -25.75 -25.86
CA GLY A 88 1.89 -26.34 -26.36
C GLY A 88 1.29 -25.61 -27.55
N ALA A 89 1.43 -24.28 -27.62
CA ALA A 89 0.97 -23.49 -28.76
C ALA A 89 1.69 -23.88 -30.06
N LEU A 90 2.96 -24.30 -30.00
CA LEU A 90 3.67 -24.87 -31.14
C LEU A 90 3.03 -26.18 -31.65
N ASN A 91 2.24 -26.84 -30.81
CA ASN A 91 1.43 -28.03 -31.14
C ASN A 91 -0.05 -27.66 -31.39
N ASN A 92 -0.35 -26.41 -31.73
CA ASN A 92 -1.70 -25.86 -31.98
C ASN A 92 -2.65 -25.88 -30.77
N GLU A 93 -2.13 -25.99 -29.55
CA GLU A 93 -2.95 -25.84 -28.36
C GLU A 93 -3.27 -24.37 -28.07
N ARG A 94 -4.46 -24.12 -27.49
CA ARG A 94 -4.90 -22.76 -27.15
C ARG A 94 -4.98 -22.54 -25.65
N ALA A 95 -4.63 -21.33 -25.23
CA ALA A 95 -4.64 -20.91 -23.84
C ALA A 95 -5.36 -19.58 -23.62
N LEU A 96 -6.05 -19.47 -22.49
CA LEU A 96 -6.61 -18.22 -21.98
C LEU A 96 -5.88 -17.81 -20.71
N VAL A 97 -5.38 -16.58 -20.68
CA VAL A 97 -4.71 -15.98 -19.53
C VAL A 97 -5.58 -14.87 -18.96
N LEU A 98 -6.09 -15.10 -17.75
CA LEU A 98 -6.87 -14.14 -16.99
C LEU A 98 -5.96 -13.37 -16.04
N VAL A 99 -5.98 -12.05 -16.17
CA VAL A 99 -5.20 -11.12 -15.35
C VAL A 99 -6.11 -10.03 -14.76
N PRO A 100 -5.77 -9.46 -13.61
CA PRO A 100 -6.60 -8.47 -12.93
C PRO A 100 -6.63 -7.08 -13.58
N THR A 101 -5.56 -6.65 -14.25
CA THR A 101 -5.48 -5.31 -14.83
C THR A 101 -5.10 -5.32 -16.29
N LYS A 102 -5.37 -4.21 -16.99
CA LYS A 102 -4.94 -4.00 -18.38
C LYS A 102 -3.43 -3.87 -18.47
N GLU A 103 -2.82 -3.24 -17.47
CA GLU A 103 -1.39 -3.00 -17.38
C GLU A 103 -0.64 -4.33 -17.22
N LEU A 104 -1.16 -5.24 -16.39
CA LEU A 104 -0.63 -6.58 -16.24
C LEU A 104 -0.86 -7.41 -17.51
N ALA A 105 -2.00 -7.24 -18.20
CA ALA A 105 -2.22 -7.87 -19.51
C ALA A 105 -1.15 -7.46 -20.54
N ASP A 106 -0.80 -6.17 -20.57
CA ASP A 106 0.26 -5.66 -21.43
C ASP A 106 1.65 -6.16 -21.01
N GLN A 107 1.91 -6.33 -19.72
CA GLN A 107 3.15 -6.94 -19.23
C GLN A 107 3.28 -8.41 -19.67
N VAL A 108 2.21 -9.19 -19.52
CA VAL A 108 2.15 -10.58 -19.97
C VAL A 108 2.32 -10.66 -21.50
N LEU A 109 1.65 -9.80 -22.26
CA LEU A 109 1.80 -9.73 -23.72
C LEU A 109 3.26 -9.45 -24.11
N ARG A 110 3.90 -8.44 -23.50
CA ARG A 110 5.31 -8.11 -23.78
C ARG A 110 6.25 -9.27 -23.48
N MET A 111 6.05 -9.97 -22.36
CA MET A 111 6.85 -11.15 -22.02
C MET A 111 6.60 -12.29 -23.01
N ALA A 112 5.34 -12.52 -23.39
CA ALA A 112 5.00 -13.53 -24.39
C ALA A 112 5.65 -13.23 -25.74
N GLU A 113 5.59 -11.98 -26.22
CA GLU A 113 6.25 -11.52 -27.45
C GLU A 113 7.77 -11.77 -27.44
N LYS A 114 8.43 -11.50 -26.30
CA LYS A 114 9.86 -11.80 -26.14
C LYS A 114 10.15 -13.30 -26.19
N LEU A 115 9.37 -14.11 -25.47
CA LEU A 115 9.55 -15.56 -25.43
C LEU A 115 9.20 -16.25 -26.76
N LYS A 116 8.27 -15.71 -27.55
CA LYS A 116 7.92 -16.23 -28.87
C LYS A 116 8.70 -15.60 -30.02
N LYS A 117 9.72 -14.77 -29.77
CA LYS A 117 10.49 -14.05 -30.81
C LYS A 117 10.93 -14.93 -31.99
N TYR A 118 11.32 -16.18 -31.72
CA TYR A 118 11.73 -17.16 -32.73
C TYR A 118 10.61 -18.11 -33.20
N CYS A 119 9.40 -17.92 -32.69
CA CYS A 119 8.18 -18.67 -32.97
C CYS A 119 7.07 -17.79 -33.61
N ASP A 120 7.38 -16.57 -34.01
CA ASP A 120 6.37 -15.54 -34.35
C ASP A 120 5.43 -15.94 -35.49
N LYS A 121 5.93 -16.71 -36.47
CA LYS A 121 5.10 -17.24 -37.57
C LYS A 121 4.18 -18.40 -37.15
N ALA A 122 4.50 -19.07 -36.04
CA ALA A 122 3.79 -20.25 -35.57
C ALA A 122 2.82 -19.94 -34.42
N VAL A 123 3.15 -18.96 -33.57
CA VAL A 123 2.38 -18.68 -32.35
C VAL A 123 1.84 -17.26 -32.37
N LYS A 124 0.51 -17.14 -32.32
CA LYS A 124 -0.20 -15.86 -32.25
C LYS A 124 -0.70 -15.60 -30.83
N VAL A 125 -0.33 -14.46 -30.27
CA VAL A 125 -0.72 -13.99 -28.94
C VAL A 125 -1.51 -12.69 -29.10
N VAL A 126 -2.63 -12.56 -28.39
CA VAL A 126 -3.51 -11.38 -28.48
C VAL A 126 -3.89 -10.90 -27.08
N ASN A 127 -3.88 -9.59 -26.85
CA ASN A 127 -4.43 -8.96 -25.65
C ASN A 127 -5.78 -8.30 -25.96
N ILE A 128 -6.85 -8.76 -25.31
CA ILE A 128 -8.21 -8.18 -25.43
C ILE A 128 -8.63 -7.38 -24.18
N ALA A 129 -7.73 -7.20 -23.20
CA ALA A 129 -7.98 -6.33 -22.05
C ALA A 129 -7.96 -4.84 -22.43
N GLN A 130 -7.29 -4.49 -23.53
CA GLN A 130 -7.12 -3.11 -23.99
C GLN A 130 -8.45 -2.43 -24.33
N ASN A 131 -8.48 -1.10 -24.21
CA ASN A 131 -9.67 -0.29 -24.49
C ASN A 131 -9.82 0.01 -25.99
N VAL A 132 -9.86 -1.04 -26.80
CA VAL A 132 -10.15 -0.97 -28.23
C VAL A 132 -11.63 -1.30 -28.47
N SER A 133 -12.16 -0.90 -29.63
CA SER A 133 -13.56 -1.17 -29.95
C SER A 133 -13.84 -2.67 -29.99
N GLU A 134 -15.06 -3.06 -29.62
CA GLU A 134 -15.47 -4.46 -29.61
C GLU A 134 -15.32 -5.12 -30.99
N MET A 135 -15.53 -4.37 -32.06
CA MET A 135 -15.34 -4.83 -33.43
C MET A 135 -13.88 -5.25 -33.69
N VAL A 136 -12.91 -4.44 -33.26
CA VAL A 136 -11.48 -4.78 -33.39
C VAL A 136 -11.15 -6.03 -32.58
N GLN A 137 -11.68 -6.15 -31.35
CA GLN A 137 -11.46 -7.33 -30.52
C GLN A 137 -12.01 -8.60 -31.17
N ARG A 138 -13.21 -8.52 -31.76
CA ARG A 138 -13.83 -9.64 -32.50
C ARG A 138 -12.99 -10.04 -33.70
N THR A 139 -12.46 -9.09 -34.46
CA THR A 139 -11.55 -9.38 -35.59
C THR A 139 -10.30 -10.11 -35.12
N LEU A 140 -9.67 -9.67 -34.02
CA LEU A 140 -8.48 -10.32 -33.48
C LEU A 140 -8.74 -11.75 -33.02
N LEU A 141 -9.93 -12.03 -32.45
CA LEU A 141 -10.32 -13.37 -32.01
C LEU A 141 -10.75 -14.28 -33.18
N ALA A 142 -11.28 -13.71 -34.27
CA ALA A 142 -11.68 -14.47 -35.46
C ALA A 142 -10.49 -15.20 -36.12
N ASP A 143 -9.29 -14.66 -35.98
CA ASP A 143 -8.06 -15.28 -36.47
C ASP A 143 -7.56 -16.47 -35.61
N ASN A 144 -8.37 -16.94 -34.64
CA ASN A 144 -8.06 -18.07 -33.75
C ASN A 144 -6.66 -18.00 -33.12
N PRO A 145 -6.35 -16.95 -32.33
CA PRO A 145 -5.06 -16.85 -31.65
C PRO A 145 -4.83 -18.04 -30.70
N HIS A 146 -3.56 -18.40 -30.56
CA HIS A 146 -3.12 -19.51 -29.71
C HIS A 146 -3.17 -19.10 -28.24
N VAL A 147 -2.80 -17.86 -27.92
CA VAL A 147 -2.85 -17.35 -26.55
C VAL A 147 -3.67 -16.06 -26.52
N VAL A 148 -4.68 -16.01 -25.67
CA VAL A 148 -5.49 -14.81 -25.42
C VAL A 148 -5.26 -14.33 -24.00
N VAL A 149 -4.86 -13.08 -23.84
CA VAL A 149 -4.72 -12.40 -22.54
C VAL A 149 -5.91 -11.47 -22.34
N ALA A 150 -6.60 -11.56 -21.20
CA ALA A 150 -7.82 -10.81 -20.94
C ALA A 150 -8.01 -10.53 -19.45
N THR A 151 -8.80 -9.51 -19.12
CA THR A 151 -9.43 -9.42 -17.79
C THR A 151 -10.70 -10.28 -17.75
N PRO A 152 -11.14 -10.78 -16.57
CA PRO A 152 -12.32 -11.65 -16.47
C PRO A 152 -13.57 -11.06 -17.12
N SER A 153 -13.88 -9.77 -16.86
CA SER A 153 -15.06 -9.13 -17.45
C SER A 153 -14.98 -9.07 -18.98
N ARG A 154 -13.78 -8.85 -19.55
CA ARG A 154 -13.60 -8.83 -21.01
C ARG A 154 -13.72 -10.22 -21.62
N ALA A 155 -13.13 -11.23 -20.98
CA ALA A 155 -13.31 -12.62 -21.38
C ALA A 155 -14.80 -13.00 -21.36
N LEU A 156 -15.50 -12.70 -20.27
CA LEU A 156 -16.93 -13.02 -20.09
C LEU A 156 -17.82 -12.29 -21.11
N LEU A 157 -17.51 -11.04 -21.43
CA LEU A 157 -18.22 -10.30 -22.47
C LEU A 157 -18.15 -11.04 -23.81
N HIS A 158 -16.96 -11.50 -24.22
CA HIS A 158 -16.80 -12.23 -25.48
C HIS A 158 -17.42 -13.62 -25.44
N THR A 159 -17.40 -14.33 -24.31
CA THR A 159 -18.11 -15.61 -24.20
C THR A 159 -19.62 -15.45 -24.26
N LYS A 160 -20.19 -14.35 -23.75
CA LYS A 160 -21.63 -14.07 -23.85
C LYS A 160 -22.06 -13.68 -25.26
N LEU A 161 -21.24 -12.90 -25.96
CA LEU A 161 -21.56 -12.40 -27.30
C LEU A 161 -21.38 -13.47 -28.38
N ASN A 162 -20.28 -14.23 -28.32
CA ASN A 162 -20.02 -15.33 -29.21
C ASN A 162 -19.21 -16.42 -28.48
N PRO A 163 -19.89 -17.40 -27.86
CA PRO A 163 -19.25 -18.39 -27.00
C PRO A 163 -18.06 -19.09 -27.67
N THR A 164 -18.18 -19.43 -28.95
CA THR A 164 -17.18 -20.23 -29.67
C THR A 164 -15.90 -19.47 -29.98
N SER A 165 -15.97 -18.14 -30.13
CA SER A 165 -14.81 -17.33 -30.54
C SER A 165 -13.68 -17.37 -29.52
N LEU A 166 -14.02 -17.43 -28.23
CA LEU A 166 -13.03 -17.49 -27.16
C LEU A 166 -12.82 -18.91 -26.67
N THR A 167 -13.88 -19.70 -26.45
CA THR A 167 -13.77 -20.95 -25.67
C THR A 167 -13.43 -22.19 -26.49
N THR A 168 -13.64 -22.16 -27.81
CA THR A 168 -13.40 -23.33 -28.66
C THR A 168 -11.90 -23.64 -28.78
N GLY A 169 -11.53 -24.87 -28.39
CA GLY A 169 -10.16 -25.37 -28.51
C GLY A 169 -9.20 -24.89 -27.42
N ILE A 170 -9.67 -24.16 -26.40
CA ILE A 170 -8.84 -23.88 -25.21
C ILE A 170 -8.56 -25.21 -24.49
N THR A 171 -7.28 -25.48 -24.26
CA THR A 171 -6.80 -26.62 -23.45
C THR A 171 -6.15 -26.17 -22.13
N ARG A 172 -5.72 -24.90 -22.04
CA ARG A 172 -5.07 -24.34 -20.85
C ARG A 172 -5.72 -23.05 -20.35
N LEU A 173 -5.83 -22.90 -19.04
CA LEU A 173 -6.31 -21.68 -18.38
C LEU A 173 -5.27 -21.20 -17.37
N VAL A 174 -4.97 -19.90 -17.39
CA VAL A 174 -4.15 -19.24 -16.37
C VAL A 174 -5.00 -18.22 -15.63
N ILE A 175 -4.91 -18.24 -14.31
CA ILE A 175 -5.42 -17.22 -13.40
C ILE A 175 -4.20 -16.63 -12.69
N ASP A 176 -3.73 -15.49 -13.18
CA ASP A 176 -2.54 -14.81 -12.64
C ASP A 176 -2.95 -13.73 -11.63
N GLU A 177 -2.13 -13.57 -10.58
CA GLU A 177 -2.43 -12.74 -9.40
C GLU A 177 -3.88 -12.99 -8.88
N ALA A 178 -4.18 -14.25 -8.57
CA ALA A 178 -5.53 -14.71 -8.23
C ALA A 178 -6.13 -14.01 -6.99
N ASP A 179 -5.31 -13.69 -6.00
CA ASP A 179 -5.72 -12.88 -4.85
C ASP A 179 -6.16 -11.47 -5.26
N LEU A 180 -5.48 -10.87 -6.23
CA LEU A 180 -5.84 -9.58 -6.78
C LEU A 180 -7.14 -9.62 -7.60
N LEU A 181 -7.34 -10.65 -8.41
CA LEU A 181 -8.58 -10.85 -9.17
C LEU A 181 -9.83 -10.84 -8.27
N LEU A 182 -9.74 -11.54 -7.14
CA LEU A 182 -10.82 -11.59 -6.14
C LEU A 182 -11.00 -10.24 -5.46
N SER A 183 -9.89 -9.58 -5.11
CA SER A 183 -9.88 -8.27 -4.48
C SER A 183 -10.52 -7.16 -5.36
N TYR A 184 -10.52 -7.35 -6.68
CA TYR A 184 -11.16 -6.47 -7.66
C TYR A 184 -12.62 -6.82 -7.95
N GLY A 185 -13.19 -7.81 -7.25
CA GLY A 185 -14.59 -8.17 -7.39
C GLY A 185 -14.91 -9.01 -8.62
N TYR A 186 -13.92 -9.65 -9.26
CA TYR A 186 -14.17 -10.53 -10.42
C TYR A 186 -14.74 -11.91 -10.06
N GLU A 187 -15.15 -12.14 -8.82
CA GLU A 187 -15.65 -13.45 -8.36
C GLU A 187 -16.86 -13.93 -9.19
N ASP A 188 -17.87 -13.08 -9.37
CA ASP A 188 -19.07 -13.41 -10.15
C ASP A 188 -18.75 -13.63 -11.64
N ASP A 189 -17.79 -12.87 -12.18
CA ASP A 189 -17.34 -13.01 -13.55
C ASP A 189 -16.62 -14.35 -13.77
N LEU A 190 -15.74 -14.72 -12.84
CA LEU A 190 -15.02 -15.99 -12.85
C LEU A 190 -15.98 -17.19 -12.70
N GLN A 191 -16.95 -17.10 -11.78
CA GLN A 191 -17.99 -18.12 -11.62
C GLN A 191 -18.91 -18.24 -12.85
N SER A 192 -19.08 -17.16 -13.61
CA SER A 192 -19.83 -17.21 -14.86
C SER A 192 -18.99 -17.81 -15.98
N LEU A 193 -17.69 -17.50 -16.03
CA LEU A 193 -16.75 -18.04 -17.02
C LEU A 193 -16.59 -19.56 -16.91
N THR A 194 -16.56 -20.12 -15.70
CA THR A 194 -16.48 -21.60 -15.50
C THR A 194 -17.59 -22.36 -16.23
N LYS A 195 -18.78 -21.75 -16.38
CA LYS A 195 -19.91 -22.36 -17.08
C LYS A 195 -19.74 -22.39 -18.60
N SER A 196 -18.95 -21.48 -19.15
CA SER A 196 -18.71 -21.35 -20.59
C SER A 196 -17.41 -22.03 -21.05
N LEU A 197 -16.47 -22.24 -20.13
CA LEU A 197 -15.18 -22.87 -20.43
C LEU A 197 -15.32 -24.40 -20.63
N PRO A 198 -14.50 -25.00 -21.50
CA PRO A 198 -14.52 -26.44 -21.71
C PRO A 198 -14.06 -27.19 -20.46
N ARG A 199 -14.52 -28.43 -20.29
CA ARG A 199 -14.09 -29.30 -19.19
C ARG A 199 -12.76 -29.95 -19.53
N GLY A 200 -11.88 -30.12 -18.54
CA GLY A 200 -10.60 -30.80 -18.74
C GLY A 200 -9.43 -29.90 -19.07
N LEU A 201 -9.57 -28.60 -18.80
CA LEU A 201 -8.49 -27.63 -18.91
C LEU A 201 -7.38 -27.95 -17.90
N GLN A 202 -6.13 -27.88 -18.36
CA GLN A 202 -4.99 -27.72 -17.47
C GLN A 202 -5.01 -26.29 -16.92
N THR A 203 -5.02 -26.15 -15.60
CA THR A 203 -5.16 -24.84 -14.94
C THR A 203 -3.89 -24.45 -14.19
N PHE A 204 -3.49 -23.19 -14.38
CA PHE A 204 -2.42 -22.53 -13.64
C PHE A 204 -3.04 -21.45 -12.76
N LEU A 205 -2.90 -21.58 -11.44
CA LEU A 205 -3.33 -20.57 -10.48
C LEU A 205 -2.09 -20.00 -9.80
N MET A 206 -1.78 -18.75 -10.12
CA MET A 206 -0.61 -18.04 -9.60
C MET A 206 -1.08 -16.97 -8.62
N SER A 207 -0.54 -16.96 -7.41
CA SER A 207 -0.94 -15.99 -6.38
C SER A 207 0.22 -15.68 -5.44
N ALA A 208 0.28 -14.46 -4.91
CA ALA A 208 1.22 -14.15 -3.83
C ALA A 208 0.79 -14.78 -2.50
N THR A 209 -0.52 -14.97 -2.30
CA THR A 209 -1.11 -15.44 -1.05
C THR A 209 -2.03 -16.65 -1.25
N LEU A 210 -2.15 -17.45 -0.19
CA LEU A 210 -3.14 -18.55 -0.12
C LEU A 210 -4.21 -18.13 0.89
N THR A 211 -5.17 -17.32 0.45
CA THR A 211 -6.34 -16.97 1.24
C THR A 211 -7.46 -18.01 1.04
N PRO A 212 -8.46 -18.09 1.95
CA PRO A 212 -9.62 -18.95 1.76
C PRO A 212 -10.38 -18.67 0.44
N GLU A 213 -10.35 -17.43 -0.04
CA GLU A 213 -10.97 -17.09 -1.33
C GLU A 213 -10.16 -17.68 -2.51
N VAL A 214 -8.83 -17.70 -2.43
CA VAL A 214 -7.98 -18.40 -3.41
C VAL A 214 -8.21 -19.93 -3.36
N GLU A 215 -8.47 -20.49 -2.18
CA GLU A 215 -8.89 -21.90 -2.06
C GLU A 215 -10.24 -22.17 -2.74
N THR A 216 -11.13 -21.18 -2.77
CA THR A 216 -12.39 -21.26 -3.50
C THR A 216 -12.15 -21.28 -5.02
N LEU A 217 -11.22 -20.48 -5.52
CA LEU A 217 -10.82 -20.57 -6.94
C LEU A 217 -10.16 -21.91 -7.28
N LYS A 218 -9.36 -22.46 -6.36
CA LYS A 218 -8.78 -23.80 -6.52
C LYS A 218 -9.87 -24.86 -6.71
N THR A 219 -10.93 -24.85 -5.92
CA THR A 219 -12.02 -25.84 -6.05
C THR A 219 -12.88 -25.61 -7.29
N LEU A 220 -12.98 -24.37 -7.78
CA LEU A 220 -13.74 -24.03 -8.98
C LEU A 220 -13.03 -24.41 -10.28
N PHE A 221 -11.71 -24.20 -10.39
CA PHE A 221 -10.98 -24.33 -11.64
C PHE A 221 -10.00 -25.51 -11.69
N CYS A 222 -9.40 -25.88 -10.56
CA CYS A 222 -8.40 -26.95 -10.52
C CYS A 222 -9.04 -28.30 -10.16
N ARG A 223 -8.43 -29.40 -10.62
CA ARG A 223 -8.83 -30.76 -10.24
C ARG A 223 -7.94 -31.32 -9.16
N SER A 224 -6.66 -31.51 -9.48
CA SER A 224 -5.65 -32.05 -8.57
C SER A 224 -4.33 -31.29 -8.79
N PRO A 225 -4.25 -30.04 -8.30
CA PRO A 225 -3.10 -29.19 -8.57
C PRO A 225 -1.88 -29.60 -7.74
N ALA A 226 -0.72 -29.56 -8.37
CA ALA A 226 0.56 -29.53 -7.67
C ALA A 226 0.68 -28.18 -6.93
N ILE A 227 0.71 -28.24 -5.61
CA ILE A 227 0.77 -27.06 -4.74
C ILE A 227 2.25 -26.70 -4.52
N LEU A 228 2.70 -25.63 -5.16
CA LEU A 228 4.04 -25.10 -5.02
C LEU A 228 4.05 -23.99 -3.97
N ARG A 229 4.53 -24.32 -2.77
CA ARG A 229 4.81 -23.35 -1.70
C ARG A 229 6.29 -23.03 -1.73
N LEU A 230 6.63 -21.95 -2.40
CA LEU A 230 8.00 -21.45 -2.43
C LEU A 230 8.15 -20.54 -1.24
N GLU A 231 8.55 -21.14 -0.12
CA GLU A 231 9.07 -20.39 1.01
C GLU A 231 10.51 -20.03 0.65
N GLU A 232 10.79 -18.74 0.59
CA GLU A 232 12.16 -18.27 0.43
C GLU A 232 12.87 -18.53 1.74
N ASP A 233 13.95 -19.31 1.70
CA ASP A 233 14.99 -19.22 2.72
C ASP A 233 15.59 -17.82 2.60
N GLU A 234 14.97 -16.84 3.27
CA GLU A 234 15.51 -15.49 3.40
C GLU A 234 16.94 -15.63 3.96
N THR A 235 17.95 -15.57 3.09
CA THR A 235 19.35 -15.55 3.49
C THR A 235 19.56 -14.38 4.45
N ALA A 236 20.49 -14.53 5.40
CA ALA A 236 20.73 -13.54 6.44
C ALA A 236 21.07 -12.13 5.86
N GLU A 237 21.55 -12.07 4.62
CA GLU A 237 21.84 -10.84 3.89
C GLU A 237 20.58 -10.17 3.31
N GLN A 238 19.62 -10.93 2.77
CA GLN A 238 18.32 -10.39 2.34
C GLN A 238 17.43 -9.97 3.51
N LYS A 239 17.60 -10.58 4.69
CA LYS A 239 16.97 -10.11 5.94
C LYS A 239 17.37 -8.68 6.34
N ASN A 240 18.42 -8.10 5.72
CA ASN A 240 19.03 -6.86 6.17
C ASN A 240 18.75 -5.62 5.29
N ASN A 241 18.03 -5.75 4.17
CA ASN A 241 17.73 -4.59 3.32
C ASN A 241 16.64 -3.68 3.90
N LEU A 242 15.83 -4.18 4.85
CA LEU A 242 14.82 -3.40 5.54
C LEU A 242 15.33 -2.92 6.91
N THR A 243 15.54 -1.61 7.04
CA THR A 243 15.84 -1.01 8.35
C THR A 243 14.56 -0.51 9.02
N GLN A 244 14.26 -1.05 10.20
CA GLN A 244 13.06 -0.70 10.96
C GLN A 244 13.40 0.22 12.13
N PHE A 245 12.76 1.38 12.20
CA PHE A 245 12.94 2.39 13.23
C PHE A 245 11.66 2.60 14.03
N ILE A 246 11.82 2.74 15.35
CA ILE A 246 10.76 3.05 16.29
C ILE A 246 11.01 4.40 16.95
N VAL A 247 10.01 5.27 16.92
CA VAL A 247 10.06 6.59 17.56
C VAL A 247 8.93 6.68 18.56
N LYS A 248 9.28 6.89 19.83
CA LYS A 248 8.32 7.16 20.90
C LYS A 248 8.07 8.66 20.96
N CYS A 249 6.84 9.09 20.74
CA CYS A 249 6.48 10.51 20.74
C CYS A 249 5.02 10.72 21.16
N GLY A 250 4.69 11.96 21.52
CA GLY A 250 3.32 12.41 21.70
C GLY A 250 2.53 12.45 20.39
N GLU A 251 1.22 12.65 20.51
CA GLU A 251 0.31 12.63 19.36
C GLU A 251 0.44 13.87 18.46
N ASP A 252 0.60 15.05 19.04
CA ASP A 252 0.94 16.29 18.34
C ASP A 252 2.36 16.23 17.76
N GLU A 253 3.28 15.59 18.48
CA GLU A 253 4.66 15.39 18.02
C GLU A 253 4.73 14.53 16.75
N LYS A 254 3.81 13.59 16.53
CA LYS A 254 3.73 12.87 15.24
C LYS A 254 3.62 13.83 14.06
N PHE A 255 2.76 14.86 14.16
CA PHE A 255 2.61 15.88 13.12
C PHE A 255 3.87 16.73 12.97
N LEU A 256 4.49 17.12 14.09
CA LEU A 256 5.74 17.88 14.11
C LEU A 256 6.89 17.12 13.44
N LEU A 257 7.10 15.86 13.82
CA LEU A 257 8.15 15.02 13.29
C LEU A 257 7.92 14.72 11.80
N THR A 258 6.68 14.41 11.42
CA THR A 258 6.33 14.21 10.00
C THR A 258 6.60 15.45 9.16
N TYR A 259 6.22 16.62 9.67
CA TYR A 259 6.53 17.90 9.04
C TYR A 259 8.04 18.09 8.87
N VAL A 260 8.83 17.88 9.91
CA VAL A 260 10.29 18.06 9.86
C VAL A 260 10.95 17.05 8.91
N ILE A 261 10.55 15.77 8.96
CA ILE A 261 11.06 14.70 8.09
C ILE A 261 10.92 15.08 6.62
N PHE A 262 9.74 15.50 6.20
CA PHE A 262 9.49 15.80 4.79
C PHE A 262 9.98 17.18 4.39
N LYS A 263 9.87 18.18 5.27
CA LYS A 263 10.28 19.54 4.94
C LYS A 263 11.80 19.67 4.82
N LEU A 264 12.55 18.97 5.68
CA LEU A 264 14.00 18.91 5.63
C LEU A 264 14.51 17.76 4.73
N LYS A 265 13.61 17.03 4.07
CA LYS A 265 13.94 15.89 3.18
C LYS A 265 14.86 14.87 3.85
N LEU A 266 14.63 14.56 5.12
CA LEU A 266 15.38 13.56 5.88
C LEU A 266 15.19 12.15 5.30
N ILE A 267 14.03 11.92 4.68
CA ILE A 267 13.76 10.75 3.86
C ILE A 267 13.65 11.22 2.42
N LYS A 268 14.43 10.60 1.53
CA LYS A 268 14.41 10.86 0.08
C LYS A 268 13.64 9.76 -0.64
N GLY A 269 13.01 10.12 -1.76
CA GLY A 269 12.26 9.19 -2.61
C GLY A 269 10.79 9.02 -2.18
N LYS A 270 10.17 7.96 -2.71
CA LYS A 270 8.74 7.71 -2.55
C LYS A 270 8.40 7.14 -1.18
N VAL A 271 7.38 7.69 -0.53
CA VAL A 271 6.97 7.31 0.81
C VAL A 271 5.50 6.97 0.88
N LEU A 272 5.20 5.81 1.48
CA LEU A 272 3.85 5.37 1.82
C LEU A 272 3.61 5.59 3.31
N ILE A 273 2.62 6.41 3.64
CA ILE A 273 2.22 6.73 5.01
C ILE A 273 0.95 5.97 5.37
N PHE A 274 0.99 5.19 6.45
CA PHE A 274 -0.19 4.53 6.99
C PHE A 274 -0.74 5.26 8.20
N VAL A 275 -2.04 5.52 8.18
CA VAL A 275 -2.81 6.13 9.29
C VAL A 275 -3.97 5.22 9.70
N ALA A 276 -4.58 5.50 10.85
CA ALA A 276 -5.62 4.66 11.42
C ALA A 276 -6.97 4.70 10.66
N ASP A 277 -7.36 5.87 10.13
CA ASP A 277 -8.68 6.08 9.53
C ASP A 277 -8.66 7.16 8.42
N ILE A 278 -9.75 7.20 7.65
CA ILE A 278 -9.88 8.07 6.46
C ILE A 278 -9.89 9.55 6.83
N ASP A 279 -10.58 9.93 7.91
CA ASP A 279 -10.62 11.33 8.35
C ASP A 279 -9.21 11.80 8.73
N ARG A 280 -8.41 10.90 9.30
CA ARG A 280 -7.00 11.13 9.61
C ARG A 280 -6.11 11.21 8.37
N CYS A 281 -6.42 10.47 7.29
CA CYS A 281 -5.74 10.65 5.99
C CYS A 281 -5.88 12.10 5.51
N TYR A 282 -7.11 12.61 5.45
CA TYR A 282 -7.38 13.98 5.00
C TYR A 282 -6.81 15.01 5.98
N ARG A 283 -6.87 14.76 7.28
CA ARG A 283 -6.26 15.63 8.29
C ARG A 283 -4.75 15.78 8.05
N LEU A 284 -4.05 14.67 7.81
CA LEU A 284 -2.62 14.69 7.54
C LEU A 284 -2.31 15.35 6.19
N LYS A 285 -3.08 15.05 5.13
CA LYS A 285 -2.96 15.70 3.82
C LYS A 285 -3.08 17.23 3.92
N LEU A 286 -4.18 17.73 4.50
CA LEU A 286 -4.43 19.17 4.66
C LEU A 286 -3.35 19.86 5.49
N PHE A 287 -2.81 19.16 6.50
CA PHE A 287 -1.70 19.64 7.32
C PHE A 287 -0.41 19.76 6.50
N LEU A 288 -0.03 18.72 5.74
CA LEU A 288 1.15 18.74 4.88
C LEU A 288 1.05 19.82 3.78
N GLU A 289 -0.14 20.02 3.22
CA GLU A 289 -0.42 21.05 2.23
C GLU A 289 -0.15 22.47 2.76
N GLN A 290 -0.34 22.74 4.07
CA GLN A 290 0.02 24.03 4.68
C GLN A 290 1.51 24.37 4.51
N PHE A 291 2.37 23.35 4.45
CA PHE A 291 3.80 23.51 4.28
C PHE A 291 4.27 23.35 2.82
N GLY A 292 3.34 23.24 1.88
CA GLY A 292 3.61 23.01 0.46
C GLY A 292 4.11 21.61 0.14
N ILE A 293 3.88 20.63 1.04
CA ILE A 293 4.23 19.23 0.82
C ILE A 293 3.04 18.57 0.14
N ARG A 294 3.22 18.15 -1.11
CA ARG A 294 2.16 17.52 -1.90
C ARG A 294 2.05 16.03 -1.54
N SER A 295 0.83 15.57 -1.30
CA SER A 295 0.53 14.16 -1.03
C SER A 295 -0.82 13.77 -1.61
N CYS A 296 -0.94 12.54 -2.11
CA CYS A 296 -2.23 11.95 -2.47
C CYS A 296 -2.78 11.08 -1.33
N VAL A 297 -4.10 10.87 -1.31
CA VAL A 297 -4.78 10.01 -0.33
C VAL A 297 -5.38 8.84 -1.08
N LEU A 298 -5.03 7.63 -0.67
CA LEU A 298 -5.67 6.41 -1.15
C LEU A 298 -6.86 6.11 -0.23
N ASN A 299 -8.05 6.52 -0.66
CA ASN A 299 -9.29 6.37 0.08
C ASN A 299 -10.05 5.12 -0.41
N SER A 300 -10.39 4.20 0.50
CA SER A 300 -11.18 2.99 0.22
C SER A 300 -12.63 3.26 -0.17
N GLU A 301 -13.15 4.45 0.15
CA GLU A 301 -14.50 4.87 -0.25
C GLU A 301 -14.58 5.35 -1.70
N LEU A 302 -13.43 5.51 -2.37
CA LEU A 302 -13.40 5.86 -3.79
C LEU A 302 -13.56 4.61 -4.68
N PRO A 303 -14.18 4.75 -5.85
CA PRO A 303 -14.26 3.68 -6.85
C PRO A 303 -12.88 3.12 -7.19
N VAL A 304 -12.84 1.82 -7.53
CA VAL A 304 -11.60 1.09 -7.88
C VAL A 304 -10.76 1.85 -8.92
N ASN A 305 -11.38 2.33 -10.00
CA ASN A 305 -10.67 3.04 -11.08
C ASN A 305 -9.94 4.29 -10.58
N SER A 306 -10.53 5.02 -9.64
CA SER A 306 -9.92 6.25 -9.11
C SER A 306 -8.81 5.94 -8.13
N ARG A 307 -8.93 4.83 -7.39
CA ARG A 307 -7.82 4.28 -6.60
C ARG A 307 -6.65 3.85 -7.48
N LEU A 308 -6.92 3.18 -8.61
CA LEU A 308 -5.90 2.81 -9.59
C LEU A 308 -5.22 4.05 -10.19
N HIS A 309 -5.99 5.06 -10.58
CA HIS A 309 -5.45 6.32 -11.10
C HIS A 309 -4.53 7.02 -10.09
N ILE A 310 -4.90 7.07 -8.81
CA ILE A 310 -4.05 7.65 -7.75
C ILE A 310 -2.71 6.93 -7.66
N VAL A 311 -2.71 5.60 -7.77
CA VAL A 311 -1.46 4.83 -7.73
C VAL A 311 -0.67 4.97 -9.02
N GLU A 312 -1.31 5.09 -10.17
CA GLU A 312 -0.62 5.43 -11.41
C GLU A 312 0.09 6.78 -11.33
N GLU A 313 -0.58 7.82 -10.83
CA GLU A 313 0.01 9.14 -10.63
C GLU A 313 1.22 9.07 -9.69
N PHE A 314 1.10 8.30 -8.61
CA PHE A 314 2.21 8.03 -7.70
C PHE A 314 3.36 7.29 -8.39
N ASN A 315 3.06 6.25 -9.19
CA ASN A 315 4.05 5.49 -9.94
C ASN A 315 4.74 6.36 -11.01
N LYS A 316 4.02 7.30 -11.63
CA LYS A 316 4.50 8.31 -12.59
C LYS A 316 5.27 9.48 -11.95
N ASN A 317 5.50 9.47 -10.64
CA ASN A 317 6.19 10.52 -9.87
C ASN A 317 5.45 11.88 -9.84
N VAL A 318 4.12 11.89 -10.02
CA VAL A 318 3.32 13.10 -9.83
C VAL A 318 3.30 13.49 -8.34
N TYR A 319 3.23 12.47 -7.48
CA TYR A 319 3.33 12.58 -6.03
C TYR A 319 4.42 11.65 -5.51
N ASP A 320 5.21 12.15 -4.55
CA ASP A 320 6.21 11.35 -3.84
C ASP A 320 5.66 10.74 -2.55
N ILE A 321 4.51 11.24 -2.07
CA ILE A 321 3.90 10.82 -0.81
C ILE A 321 2.47 10.37 -1.06
N ILE A 322 2.15 9.17 -0.60
CA ILE A 322 0.79 8.62 -0.59
C ILE A 322 0.39 8.28 0.84
N ILE A 323 -0.82 8.68 1.24
CA ILE A 323 -1.38 8.44 2.57
C ILE A 323 -2.52 7.43 2.44
N ALA A 324 -2.49 6.35 3.19
CA ALA A 324 -3.46 5.27 3.11
C ALA A 324 -3.89 4.78 4.50
N THR A 325 -5.07 4.17 4.57
CA THR A 325 -5.50 3.36 5.73
C THR A 325 -5.21 1.89 5.48
N ASP A 326 -5.21 1.09 6.55
CA ASP A 326 -5.44 -0.34 6.37
C ASP A 326 -6.88 -0.58 5.92
N ASP A 327 -7.08 -1.68 5.22
CA ASP A 327 -8.38 -2.03 4.67
C ASP A 327 -9.33 -2.61 5.74
N ALA A 328 -10.62 -2.29 5.65
CA ALA A 328 -11.64 -2.68 6.62
C ALA A 328 -11.94 -4.20 6.60
N GLU A 329 -11.79 -4.86 5.46
CA GLU A 329 -12.01 -6.31 5.33
C GLU A 329 -10.98 -7.15 6.10
N VAL A 330 -9.75 -6.65 6.24
CA VAL A 330 -8.71 -7.29 7.07
C VAL A 330 -9.06 -7.17 8.56
N LEU A 331 -9.72 -6.09 8.97
CA LEU A 331 -10.15 -5.90 10.36
C LEU A 331 -11.32 -6.81 10.75
N THR A 332 -12.23 -7.13 9.81
CA THR A 332 -13.39 -8.00 10.08
C THR A 332 -13.04 -9.48 10.14
N HIS A 333 -12.07 -9.95 9.34
CA HIS A 333 -11.61 -11.35 9.42
C HIS A 333 -10.62 -11.62 10.57
N GLU A 334 -10.02 -10.58 11.16
CA GLU A 334 -9.11 -10.71 12.32
C GLU A 334 -9.82 -10.60 13.67
N ALA A 335 -11.10 -10.20 13.72
CA ALA A 335 -11.90 -10.27 14.95
C ALA A 335 -12.32 -11.72 15.31
N ASP A 336 -12.34 -12.62 14.32
CA ASP A 336 -12.76 -14.02 14.49
C ASP A 336 -11.58 -15.00 14.68
N SER A 337 -10.32 -14.54 14.61
CA SER A 337 -9.16 -15.44 14.69
C SER A 337 -8.15 -15.17 15.80
N ASP A 338 -8.22 -14.02 16.49
CA ASP A 338 -7.36 -13.72 17.66
C ASP A 338 -8.11 -12.89 18.72
N ASP A 339 -8.96 -13.53 19.54
CA ASP A 339 -8.94 -13.39 21.02
C ASP A 339 -10.17 -14.04 21.67
N GLU A 340 -9.90 -15.12 22.42
CA GLU A 340 -10.63 -15.41 23.64
C GLU A 340 -10.33 -14.32 24.68
N SER A 341 -11.40 -13.76 25.24
CA SER A 341 -11.51 -13.18 26.59
C SER A 341 -11.06 -11.72 26.84
N SER A 342 -11.95 -11.03 27.56
CA SER A 342 -11.77 -9.83 28.40
C SER A 342 -11.93 -8.43 27.76
N GLN A 343 -13.17 -8.07 27.44
CA GLN A 343 -13.66 -6.72 27.72
C GLN A 343 -14.58 -6.75 28.95
N PRO A 344 -14.35 -5.94 30.00
CA PRO A 344 -15.37 -5.68 30.99
C PRO A 344 -16.37 -4.66 30.42
N ALA A 345 -17.65 -5.02 30.41
CA ALA A 345 -18.73 -4.09 30.17
C ALA A 345 -18.74 -2.98 31.26
N PRO A 346 -19.18 -1.74 30.94
CA PRO A 346 -19.32 -0.72 31.97
C PRO A 346 -20.48 -1.07 32.89
N SER A 347 -20.19 -1.09 34.19
CA SER A 347 -21.14 -1.26 35.29
C SER A 347 -21.96 0.02 35.53
N THR A 348 -23.28 -0.10 35.53
CA THR A 348 -24.18 0.79 36.28
C THR A 348 -25.24 -0.07 36.96
N SER A 349 -25.23 -0.04 38.29
CA SER A 349 -26.16 -0.74 39.20
C SER A 349 -27.30 0.15 39.68
N THR A 350 -28.34 -0.50 40.23
CA THR A 350 -29.57 -0.07 40.95
C THR A 350 -30.83 0.00 40.06
N ASP A 351 -31.95 -0.69 40.29
CA ASP A 351 -32.47 -1.54 41.39
C ASP A 351 -33.67 -2.39 40.83
N PRO A 352 -34.26 -3.37 41.57
CA PRO A 352 -35.12 -4.43 41.03
C PRO A 352 -36.63 -4.17 41.17
N THR A 353 -37.46 -4.69 40.24
CA THR A 353 -38.87 -5.15 40.47
C THR A 353 -39.46 -5.84 39.19
N PRO A 354 -40.51 -6.69 39.30
CA PRO A 354 -40.70 -7.93 38.51
C PRO A 354 -41.66 -7.77 37.29
N PRO A 355 -41.89 -8.83 36.47
CA PRO A 355 -42.19 -8.71 35.04
C PRO A 355 -43.69 -8.65 34.72
N THR A 356 -44.05 -7.94 33.65
CA THR A 356 -45.32 -8.16 32.92
C THR A 356 -45.16 -7.90 31.42
N ASP A 357 -45.85 -8.74 30.65
CA ASP A 357 -45.91 -8.85 29.20
C ASP A 357 -46.09 -7.53 28.43
N SER A 358 -45.43 -7.40 27.26
CA SER A 358 -46.12 -7.32 25.96
C SER A 358 -45.24 -6.93 24.77
N LYS A 359 -45.38 -7.74 23.72
CA LYS A 359 -45.44 -7.40 22.28
C LYS A 359 -44.27 -6.62 21.64
N THR A 360 -43.45 -7.42 20.98
CA THR A 360 -42.59 -7.13 19.83
C THR A 360 -43.14 -6.08 18.84
N LYS A 361 -42.41 -4.97 18.67
CA LYS A 361 -42.37 -4.18 17.43
C LYS A 361 -40.96 -4.15 16.87
N LYS A 362 -40.72 -4.96 15.82
CA LYS A 362 -39.49 -4.97 15.02
C LYS A 362 -39.27 -3.59 14.37
N ARG A 363 -38.31 -2.81 14.86
CA ARG A 363 -37.71 -1.71 14.09
C ARG A 363 -36.78 -2.34 13.04
N ARG A 364 -37.14 -2.25 11.76
CA ARG A 364 -36.29 -2.64 10.62
C ARG A 364 -35.01 -1.80 10.68
N LYS A 365 -33.89 -2.45 11.01
CA LYS A 365 -32.55 -1.88 10.89
C LYS A 365 -32.20 -1.88 9.41
N VAL A 366 -32.23 -0.70 8.77
CA VAL A 366 -31.75 -0.52 7.40
C VAL A 366 -30.23 -0.69 7.44
N THR A 367 -29.76 -1.87 7.07
CA THR A 367 -28.35 -2.15 6.85
C THR A 367 -28.00 -1.70 5.44
N HIS A 368 -27.31 -0.55 5.32
CA HIS A 368 -26.67 -0.18 4.06
C HIS A 368 -25.62 -1.24 3.72
N LYS A 369 -25.89 -1.99 2.66
CA LYS A 369 -24.98 -2.92 2.00
C LYS A 369 -23.81 -2.10 1.45
N ARG A 370 -22.66 -2.10 2.13
CA ARG A 370 -21.41 -1.53 1.58
C ARG A 370 -20.83 -2.54 0.60
N ASP A 371 -20.34 -2.05 -0.53
CA ASP A 371 -19.79 -2.89 -1.60
C ASP A 371 -18.58 -3.70 -1.09
N LYS A 372 -18.57 -4.98 -1.46
CA LYS A 372 -17.61 -6.03 -1.06
C LYS A 372 -16.23 -5.88 -1.75
N GLU A 373 -15.92 -4.70 -2.29
CA GLU A 373 -14.83 -4.41 -3.23
C GLU A 373 -13.70 -3.57 -2.60
N SER A 374 -13.59 -3.53 -1.27
CA SER A 374 -12.80 -2.49 -0.57
C SER A 374 -11.30 -2.74 -0.48
N SER A 375 -10.78 -3.80 -1.13
CA SER A 375 -9.35 -4.12 -1.08
C SER A 375 -8.45 -3.06 -1.68
N THR A 376 -7.98 -2.16 -0.82
CA THR A 376 -7.09 -1.03 -1.15
C THR A 376 -5.62 -1.38 -1.06
N SER A 377 -5.30 -2.47 -0.36
CA SER A 377 -3.91 -2.78 -0.02
C SER A 377 -3.40 -4.05 -0.70
N ARG A 378 -4.24 -4.97 -1.17
CA ARG A 378 -3.76 -6.17 -1.87
C ARG A 378 -3.87 -5.98 -3.39
N GLY A 379 -2.73 -6.18 -4.05
CA GLY A 379 -2.53 -6.12 -5.51
C GLY A 379 -2.59 -4.76 -6.21
N ILE A 380 -2.58 -3.64 -5.48
CA ILE A 380 -2.10 -2.38 -6.07
C ILE A 380 -0.58 -2.31 -5.84
N ASP A 381 0.20 -2.33 -6.92
CA ASP A 381 1.67 -2.35 -6.84
C ASP A 381 2.25 -0.92 -6.82
N PHE A 382 3.05 -0.64 -5.78
CA PHE A 382 3.73 0.63 -5.62
C PHE A 382 5.18 0.45 -6.07
N HIS A 383 5.57 1.07 -7.17
CA HIS A 383 6.92 0.93 -7.68
C HIS A 383 7.91 1.76 -6.84
N ARG A 384 8.96 1.10 -6.34
CA ARG A 384 10.16 1.72 -5.73
C ARG A 384 9.85 2.60 -4.52
N LEU A 385 9.18 2.04 -3.51
CA LEU A 385 9.00 2.69 -2.21
C LEU A 385 10.32 2.72 -1.44
N SER A 386 10.84 3.92 -1.22
CA SER A 386 12.06 4.15 -0.42
C SER A 386 11.79 4.02 1.07
N ALA A 387 10.59 4.43 1.52
CA ALA A 387 10.20 4.29 2.92
C ALA A 387 8.71 4.03 3.13
N VAL A 388 8.41 3.36 4.25
CA VAL A 388 7.08 3.24 4.83
C VAL A 388 7.07 3.97 6.17
N LEU A 389 6.11 4.88 6.35
CA LEU A 389 5.89 5.60 7.60
C LEU A 389 4.58 5.12 8.23
N ASN A 390 4.67 4.35 9.31
CA ASN A 390 3.52 4.07 10.18
C ASN A 390 3.27 5.29 11.06
N PHE A 391 2.47 6.23 10.56
CA PHE A 391 2.08 7.42 11.32
C PHE A 391 1.24 7.01 12.55
N ASP A 392 0.36 6.04 12.35
CA ASP A 392 -0.27 5.30 13.44
C ASP A 392 0.16 3.85 13.39
N LEU A 393 0.48 3.28 14.55
CA LEU A 393 0.86 1.88 14.67
C LEU A 393 -0.35 1.00 14.28
N PRO A 394 -0.14 -0.08 13.49
CA PRO A 394 -1.23 -1.01 13.16
C PRO A 394 -1.72 -1.74 14.41
N THR A 395 -2.92 -2.31 14.35
CA THR A 395 -3.53 -3.02 15.49
C THR A 395 -2.94 -4.42 15.73
N SER A 396 -2.33 -5.03 14.70
CA SER A 396 -1.77 -6.38 14.75
C SER A 396 -0.34 -6.46 14.17
N SER A 397 0.42 -7.47 14.60
CA SER A 397 1.80 -7.70 14.10
C SER A 397 1.84 -8.20 12.65
N ARG A 398 0.75 -8.82 12.21
CA ARG A 398 0.56 -9.27 10.82
C ARG A 398 0.35 -8.09 9.89
N LEU A 399 -0.54 -7.17 10.26
CA LEU A 399 -0.72 -5.89 9.55
C LEU A 399 0.58 -5.11 9.46
N TYR A 400 1.33 -5.00 10.56
CA TYR A 400 2.67 -4.39 10.55
C TYR A 400 3.59 -5.01 9.48
N THR A 401 3.64 -6.34 9.41
CA THR A 401 4.45 -7.06 8.41
C THR A 401 3.98 -6.77 6.98
N HIS A 402 2.66 -6.71 6.75
CA HIS A 402 2.11 -6.36 5.42
C HIS A 402 2.42 -4.92 5.00
N ARG A 403 2.40 -3.97 5.95
CA ARG A 403 2.72 -2.57 5.69
C ARG A 403 4.18 -2.39 5.32
N ILE A 404 5.11 -2.93 6.12
CA ILE A 404 6.54 -2.76 5.86
C ILE A 404 7.01 -3.57 4.64
N GLY A 405 6.34 -4.67 4.29
CA GLY A 405 6.59 -5.44 3.06
C GLY A 405 6.23 -4.72 1.76
N ARG A 406 5.83 -3.44 1.83
CA ARG A 406 5.67 -2.55 0.67
C ARG A 406 6.98 -1.91 0.22
N THR A 407 7.97 -1.83 1.11
CA THR A 407 9.33 -1.36 0.78
C THR A 407 10.32 -2.54 0.78
N ALA A 408 11.60 -2.26 0.50
CA ALA A 408 12.68 -3.25 0.43
C ALA A 408 12.39 -4.43 -0.52
N ARG A 409 11.85 -4.13 -1.71
CA ARG A 409 11.59 -5.10 -2.78
C ARG A 409 12.73 -5.10 -3.81
N ALA A 410 12.93 -6.22 -4.49
CA ALA A 410 13.92 -6.37 -5.57
C ALA A 410 15.35 -5.94 -5.18
N ASP A 411 15.83 -6.41 -4.02
CA ASP A 411 17.16 -6.14 -3.47
C ASP A 411 17.51 -4.66 -3.18
N LEU A 412 16.54 -3.75 -3.28
CA LEU A 412 16.73 -2.36 -2.88
C LEU A 412 16.60 -2.19 -1.36
N PRO A 413 17.38 -1.30 -0.74
CA PRO A 413 17.22 -0.99 0.67
C PRO A 413 15.92 -0.20 0.91
N GLY A 414 15.27 -0.46 2.04
CA GLY A 414 14.04 0.20 2.47
C GLY A 414 14.07 0.61 3.93
N ILE A 415 13.34 1.67 4.25
CA ILE A 415 13.20 2.16 5.63
C ILE A 415 11.74 2.01 6.07
N ALA A 416 11.52 1.42 7.23
CA ALA A 416 10.22 1.47 7.91
C ALA A 416 10.35 2.29 9.20
N LEU A 417 9.65 3.43 9.28
CA LEU A 417 9.62 4.28 10.47
C LEU A 417 8.24 4.18 11.12
N SER A 418 8.17 3.91 12.42
CA SER A 418 6.89 3.80 13.13
C SER A 418 6.83 4.69 14.36
N PHE A 419 5.80 5.52 14.43
CA PHE A 419 5.47 6.28 15.64
C PHE A 419 4.69 5.43 16.63
N ILE A 420 5.02 5.61 17.90
CA ILE A 420 4.42 4.89 19.01
C ILE A 420 4.12 5.89 20.10
N ILE A 421 2.91 5.84 20.65
CA ILE A 421 2.52 6.66 21.78
C ILE A 421 2.74 5.88 23.07
N PRO A 422 3.69 6.30 23.92
CA PRO A 422 3.81 5.79 25.28
C PRO A 422 2.51 5.95 26.07
N SER A 423 2.21 5.01 26.95
CA SER A 423 0.99 5.03 27.77
C SER A 423 0.87 6.31 28.62
N ASP A 424 1.98 6.91 29.03
CA ASP A 424 2.00 8.17 29.77
C ASP A 424 1.76 9.41 28.88
N LEU A 425 1.91 9.31 27.56
CA LEU A 425 1.66 10.39 26.60
C LEU A 425 0.28 10.29 25.92
N TYR A 426 -0.44 9.19 26.13
CA TYR A 426 -1.77 8.99 25.56
C TYR A 426 -2.75 10.08 26.04
N ARG A 427 -3.53 10.63 25.10
CA ARG A 427 -4.53 11.72 25.32
C ARG A 427 -3.98 13.03 25.89
N LYS A 428 -2.66 13.24 25.95
CA LYS A 428 -2.09 14.54 26.37
C LYS A 428 -2.40 15.69 25.40
N HIS A 429 -2.70 15.38 24.13
CA HIS A 429 -3.16 16.36 23.15
C HIS A 429 -4.51 15.96 22.53
N PRO A 430 -5.64 16.26 23.21
CA PRO A 430 -6.98 15.82 22.82
C PRO A 430 -7.40 16.08 21.37
N PRO A 431 -7.03 17.20 20.72
CA PRO A 431 -7.44 17.48 19.34
C PRO A 431 -6.90 16.49 18.29
N THR A 432 -5.75 15.87 18.55
CA THR A 432 -5.11 14.93 17.62
C THR A 432 -5.18 13.47 18.09
N SER A 433 -5.53 13.25 19.37
CA SER A 433 -5.57 11.91 19.95
C SER A 433 -6.67 11.04 19.37
N ILE A 434 -6.34 9.77 19.14
CA ILE A 434 -7.25 8.76 18.61
C ILE A 434 -7.34 7.55 19.56
N PRO A 435 -8.46 6.82 19.61
CA PRO A 435 -8.60 5.69 20.54
C PRO A 435 -7.65 4.53 20.28
N SER A 436 -7.25 4.29 19.02
CA SER A 436 -6.42 3.14 18.64
C SER A 436 -5.03 3.16 19.26
N THR A 437 -4.51 4.33 19.64
CA THR A 437 -3.16 4.50 20.17
C THR A 437 -3.04 4.20 21.67
N ALA A 438 -4.17 3.89 22.33
CA ALA A 438 -4.21 3.59 23.76
C ALA A 438 -3.36 2.37 24.17
N HIS A 439 -3.10 1.45 23.23
CA HIS A 439 -2.45 0.18 23.48
C HIS A 439 -1.19 -0.03 22.62
N ASP A 440 -0.63 1.05 22.08
CA ASP A 440 0.54 1.02 21.20
C ASP A 440 1.71 0.22 21.81
N GLU A 441 1.99 0.36 23.11
CA GLU A 441 3.08 -0.37 23.78
C GLU A 441 2.85 -1.90 23.81
N LYS A 442 1.59 -2.34 23.98
CA LYS A 442 1.24 -3.76 23.96
C LYS A 442 1.36 -4.33 22.55
N VAL A 443 0.91 -3.59 21.53
CA VAL A 443 1.05 -3.97 20.13
C VAL A 443 2.53 -4.02 19.75
N LEU A 444 3.32 -3.03 20.14
CA LEU A 444 4.76 -3.00 19.90
C LEU A 444 5.47 -4.24 20.46
N ALA A 445 5.12 -4.68 21.68
CA ALA A 445 5.70 -5.89 22.25
C ALA A 445 5.41 -7.12 21.38
N ARG A 446 4.17 -7.25 20.87
CA ARG A 446 3.78 -8.32 19.93
C ARG A 446 4.54 -8.22 18.60
N ILE A 447 4.64 -7.02 18.03
CA ILE A 447 5.41 -6.75 16.81
C ILE A 447 6.87 -7.12 17.01
N THR A 448 7.49 -6.68 18.11
CA THR A 448 8.89 -6.95 18.41
C THR A 448 9.17 -8.44 18.51
N LYS A 449 8.29 -9.20 19.20
CA LYS A 449 8.39 -10.66 19.28
C LYS A 449 8.25 -11.31 17.90
N SER A 450 7.30 -10.86 17.09
CA SER A 450 7.06 -11.39 15.74
C SER A 450 8.23 -11.11 14.78
N GLN A 451 8.76 -9.88 14.79
CA GLN A 451 9.91 -9.48 13.97
C GLN A 451 11.20 -10.18 14.42
N ALA A 452 11.41 -10.36 15.73
CA ALA A 452 12.55 -11.12 16.24
C ALA A 452 12.54 -12.58 15.79
N LYS A 453 11.36 -13.23 15.75
CA LYS A 453 11.21 -14.59 15.19
C LYS A 453 11.58 -14.66 13.70
N ARG A 454 11.41 -13.55 12.96
CA ARG A 454 11.80 -13.43 11.55
C ARG A 454 13.26 -12.99 11.36
N GLY A 455 14.00 -12.79 12.45
CA GLY A 455 15.41 -12.36 12.42
C GLY A 455 15.61 -10.86 12.21
N HIS A 456 14.55 -10.04 12.33
CA HIS A 456 14.67 -8.59 12.24
C HIS A 456 14.73 -7.92 13.62
N THR A 457 15.51 -6.83 13.71
CA THR A 457 15.61 -6.02 14.92
C THR A 457 15.02 -4.63 14.71
N LEU A 458 14.15 -4.19 15.62
CA LEU A 458 13.63 -2.82 15.62
C LEU A 458 14.62 -1.89 16.32
N LYS A 459 15.08 -0.85 15.60
CA LYS A 459 16.05 0.13 16.12
C LYS A 459 15.31 1.33 16.71
N PRO A 460 15.58 1.75 17.95
CA PRO A 460 15.03 3.01 18.45
C PRO A 460 15.65 4.18 17.69
N TYR A 461 14.82 5.14 17.28
CA TYR A 461 15.23 6.40 16.67
C TYR A 461 14.76 7.56 17.55
N VAL A 462 15.69 8.43 17.92
CA VAL A 462 15.44 9.56 18.82
C VAL A 462 15.78 10.85 18.10
N PHE A 463 14.79 11.70 17.92
CA PHE A 463 14.98 13.05 17.36
C PHE A 463 15.58 13.98 18.41
N ASP A 464 16.47 14.86 17.98
CA ASP A 464 16.95 15.96 18.83
C ASP A 464 15.86 17.04 18.94
N MET A 465 15.01 16.90 19.97
CA MET A 465 13.90 17.82 20.19
C MET A 465 14.35 19.27 20.33
N THR A 466 15.60 19.55 20.73
CA THR A 466 16.09 20.94 20.80
C THR A 466 16.16 21.62 19.43
N GLN A 467 16.39 20.85 18.36
CA GLN A 467 16.40 21.34 16.98
C GLN A 467 14.99 21.34 16.36
N VAL A 468 14.13 20.40 16.79
CA VAL A 468 12.76 20.25 16.29
C VAL A 468 11.80 21.25 16.94
N ASP A 469 12.02 21.63 18.19
CA ASP A 469 11.12 22.48 18.98
C ASP A 469 10.88 23.86 18.34
N GLY A 470 11.87 24.39 17.60
CA GLY A 470 11.70 25.63 16.84
C GLY A 470 10.60 25.56 15.77
N PHE A 471 10.27 24.36 15.28
CA PHE A 471 9.19 24.14 14.32
C PHE A 471 7.81 24.01 14.98
N ARG A 472 7.72 23.87 16.31
CA ARG A 472 6.46 23.59 17.03
C ARG A 472 5.41 24.66 16.80
N TYR A 473 5.77 25.95 16.87
CA TYR A 473 4.80 27.04 16.69
C TYR A 473 4.14 27.02 15.31
N ARG A 474 4.88 26.60 14.27
CA ARG A 474 4.35 26.48 12.89
C ARG A 474 3.45 25.28 12.74
N MET A 475 3.82 24.17 13.37
CA MET A 475 2.98 22.98 13.45
C MET A 475 1.66 23.31 14.14
N GLU A 476 1.70 24.03 15.26
CA GLU A 476 0.48 24.47 15.97
C GLU A 476 -0.40 25.38 15.13
N ASP A 477 0.17 26.36 14.42
CA ASP A 477 -0.59 27.27 13.56
C ASP A 477 -1.26 26.52 12.39
N ALA A 478 -0.53 25.58 11.76
CA ALA A 478 -1.10 24.71 10.73
C ALA A 478 -2.23 23.83 11.29
N LEU A 479 -2.04 23.19 12.45
CA LEU A 479 -3.07 22.35 13.07
C LEU A 479 -4.35 23.12 13.44
N ARG A 480 -4.24 24.40 13.81
CA ARG A 480 -5.40 25.26 14.07
C ARG A 480 -6.25 25.48 12.82
N SER A 481 -5.63 25.52 11.63
CA SER A 481 -6.35 25.66 10.36
C SER A 481 -7.03 24.35 9.90
N VAL A 482 -6.54 23.20 10.34
CA VAL A 482 -7.06 21.88 9.99
C VAL A 482 -8.08 21.41 11.02
N THR A 483 -9.31 21.93 10.90
CA THR A 483 -10.43 21.56 11.79
C THR A 483 -11.12 20.27 11.34
N ARG A 484 -11.96 19.68 12.21
CA ARG A 484 -12.82 18.54 11.82
C ARG A 484 -13.78 18.90 10.68
N GLN A 485 -14.24 20.15 10.64
CA GLN A 485 -15.08 20.66 9.56
C GLN A 485 -14.31 20.68 8.23
N ALA A 486 -13.09 21.24 8.22
CA ALA A 486 -12.25 21.29 7.03
C ALA A 486 -11.94 19.89 6.46
N VAL A 487 -11.69 18.91 7.34
CA VAL A 487 -11.49 17.51 6.97
C VAL A 487 -12.74 16.93 6.31
N ARG A 488 -13.91 17.11 6.93
CA ARG A 488 -15.19 16.65 6.39
C ARG A 488 -15.49 17.29 5.03
N GLU A 489 -15.28 18.59 4.89
CA GLU A 489 -15.49 19.32 3.64
C GLU A 489 -14.54 18.84 2.54
N ALA A 490 -13.27 18.58 2.86
CA ALA A 490 -12.31 18.04 1.89
C ALA A 490 -12.69 16.65 1.39
N ARG A 491 -13.13 15.75 2.29
CA ARG A 491 -13.61 14.42 1.95
C ARG A 491 -14.87 14.47 1.08
N VAL A 492 -15.86 15.27 1.48
CA VAL A 492 -17.10 15.45 0.70
C VAL A 492 -16.79 16.02 -0.68
N ARG A 493 -15.88 16.98 -0.80
CA ARG A 493 -15.46 17.56 -2.09
C ARG A 493 -14.85 16.51 -3.03
N GLU A 494 -14.03 15.61 -2.51
CA GLU A 494 -13.43 14.55 -3.32
C GLU A 494 -14.47 13.56 -3.83
N VAL A 495 -15.35 13.08 -2.95
CA VAL A 495 -16.46 12.18 -3.33
C VAL A 495 -17.42 12.87 -4.32
N LYS A 496 -17.75 14.15 -4.12
CA LYS A 496 -18.59 14.91 -5.06
C LYS A 496 -17.98 15.01 -6.45
N ARG A 497 -16.67 15.32 -6.55
CA ARG A 497 -15.97 15.36 -7.85
C ARG A 497 -16.04 14.01 -8.55
N GLU A 498 -15.84 12.95 -7.80
CA GLU A 498 -15.91 11.59 -8.33
C GLU A 498 -17.32 11.24 -8.85
N LEU A 499 -18.37 11.61 -8.12
CA LEU A 499 -19.76 11.42 -8.55
C LEU A 499 -20.10 12.18 -9.85
N VAL A 500 -19.57 13.39 -10.00
CA VAL A 500 -19.76 14.20 -11.22
C VAL A 500 -19.04 13.59 -12.42
N MET A 501 -17.87 12.98 -12.20
CA MET A 501 -17.05 12.37 -13.26
C MET A 501 -17.44 10.93 -13.59
N SER A 502 -18.37 10.34 -12.83
CA SER A 502 -18.80 8.95 -13.02
C SER A 502 -19.57 8.75 -14.32
N GLU A 503 -19.00 7.96 -15.24
CA GLU A 503 -19.67 7.57 -16.48
C GLU A 503 -20.97 6.79 -16.25
N LYS A 504 -21.05 6.01 -15.16
CA LYS A 504 -22.25 5.24 -14.80
C LYS A 504 -23.44 6.15 -14.48
N LEU A 505 -23.18 7.32 -13.90
CA LEU A 505 -24.21 8.30 -13.54
C LEU A 505 -24.54 9.26 -14.67
N LYS A 506 -23.84 9.18 -15.81
CA LYS A 506 -24.03 10.11 -16.92
C LYS A 506 -25.47 10.13 -17.43
N ARG A 507 -26.10 8.95 -17.59
CA ARG A 507 -27.53 8.83 -17.97
C ARG A 507 -28.46 9.39 -16.90
N HIS A 508 -28.18 9.12 -15.62
CA HIS A 508 -28.95 9.68 -14.49
C HIS A 508 -28.90 11.21 -14.48
N TRP A 509 -27.74 11.80 -14.77
CA TRP A 509 -27.56 13.25 -14.88
C TRP A 509 -28.22 13.86 -16.11
N GLU A 510 -28.27 13.14 -17.23
CA GLU A 510 -29.01 13.53 -18.43
C GLU A 510 -30.53 13.54 -18.17
N GLU A 511 -31.03 12.59 -17.38
CA GLU A 511 -32.45 12.51 -16.97
C GLU A 511 -32.81 13.49 -15.84
N ASN A 512 -31.86 13.82 -14.95
CA ASN A 512 -32.06 14.69 -13.79
C ASN A 512 -31.07 15.86 -13.77
N PRO A 513 -31.19 16.83 -14.71
CA PRO A 513 -30.22 17.92 -14.85
C PRO A 513 -30.19 18.86 -13.64
N ASP A 514 -31.30 18.97 -12.90
CA ASP A 514 -31.38 19.85 -11.73
C ASP A 514 -30.67 19.27 -10.50
N GLU A 515 -30.59 17.94 -10.36
CA GLU A 515 -29.77 17.30 -9.32
C GLU A 515 -28.28 17.51 -9.55
N LEU A 516 -27.82 17.45 -10.82
CA LEU A 516 -26.45 17.77 -11.19
C LEU A 516 -26.12 19.25 -10.91
N LYS A 517 -27.06 20.15 -11.20
CA LYS A 517 -26.93 21.58 -10.86
C LYS A 517 -26.83 21.77 -9.35
N MET A 518 -27.69 21.13 -8.55
CA MET A 518 -27.61 21.19 -7.08
C MET A 518 -26.26 20.69 -6.58
N LEU A 519 -25.76 19.58 -7.12
CA LEU A 519 -24.47 19.02 -6.73
C LEU A 519 -23.28 19.95 -7.06
N ARG A 520 -23.37 20.70 -8.17
CA ARG A 520 -22.38 21.69 -8.62
C ARG A 520 -22.50 23.05 -7.92
N HIS A 521 -23.72 23.45 -7.52
CA HIS A 521 -24.02 24.75 -6.92
C HIS A 521 -24.03 24.74 -5.38
N ASP A 522 -23.95 23.56 -4.74
CA ASP A 522 -23.60 23.45 -3.33
C ASP A 522 -22.29 24.19 -3.10
N VAL A 523 -22.42 25.40 -2.54
CA VAL A 523 -21.38 26.41 -2.38
C VAL A 523 -20.08 25.78 -1.93
N GLU A 524 -19.00 26.05 -2.67
CA GLU A 524 -17.63 25.74 -2.27
C GLU A 524 -17.33 26.44 -0.94
N SER A 525 -17.65 25.81 0.19
CA SER A 525 -17.26 26.29 1.51
C SER A 525 -15.75 26.08 1.67
N ALA A 526 -15.08 27.21 1.94
CA ALA A 526 -13.67 27.42 2.23
C ALA A 526 -12.74 26.20 2.02
N SER A 527 -11.99 26.18 0.92
CA SER A 527 -10.72 25.46 0.94
C SER A 527 -9.88 25.99 2.11
N VAL A 528 -9.20 25.10 2.85
CA VAL A 528 -8.27 25.55 3.90
C VAL A 528 -7.28 26.48 3.22
N ARG A 529 -7.37 27.79 3.50
CA ARG A 529 -6.53 28.79 2.83
C ARG A 529 -5.09 28.51 3.22
N VAL A 530 -4.35 27.90 2.29
CA VAL A 530 -2.92 27.63 2.47
C VAL A 530 -2.21 28.95 2.65
N ARG A 531 -1.69 29.19 3.86
CA ARG A 531 -0.93 30.41 4.17
C ARG A 531 0.41 30.34 3.47
N GLY A 532 0.67 31.24 2.51
CA GLY A 532 1.92 31.24 1.73
C GLY A 532 3.19 31.30 2.58
N GLU A 533 3.12 32.00 3.72
CA GLU A 533 4.21 32.15 4.69
C GLU A 533 4.67 30.82 5.30
N LEU A 534 3.76 29.85 5.47
CA LEU A 534 4.10 28.53 6.00
C LEU A 534 4.80 27.64 4.99
N LYS A 535 4.90 28.04 3.71
CA LYS A 535 5.65 27.26 2.70
C LYS A 535 7.16 27.42 2.83
N HIS A 536 7.67 28.57 3.27
CA HIS A 536 9.11 28.80 3.40
C HIS A 536 9.61 28.44 4.80
N VAL A 537 10.79 27.85 4.95
CA VAL A 537 11.40 27.62 6.28
C VAL A 537 12.35 28.77 6.61
N PRO A 538 12.08 29.57 7.66
CA PRO A 538 13.01 30.60 8.10
C PRO A 538 14.40 30.02 8.42
N GLU A 539 15.44 30.73 8.04
CA GLU A 539 16.84 30.30 8.15
C GLU A 539 17.27 29.96 9.59
N TYR A 540 16.72 30.67 10.58
CA TYR A 540 17.01 30.44 11.99
C TYR A 540 16.48 29.10 12.54
N LEU A 541 15.59 28.42 11.81
CA LEU A 541 15.08 27.08 12.18
C LEU A 541 15.93 25.95 11.59
N LEU A 542 16.87 26.25 10.69
CA LEU A 542 17.72 25.24 10.08
C LEU A 542 18.88 24.88 11.04
N PRO A 543 19.17 23.59 11.27
CA PRO A 543 20.22 23.18 12.18
C PRO A 543 21.62 23.57 11.67
N GLY A 544 22.39 24.25 12.54
CA GLY A 544 23.87 24.30 12.66
C GLY A 544 24.74 24.79 11.49
N LYS A 545 24.47 24.41 10.23
CA LYS A 545 25.27 24.76 9.05
C LYS A 545 24.54 25.67 8.04
N GLY A 546 23.25 25.96 8.27
CA GLY A 546 22.51 26.99 7.52
C GLY A 546 22.83 28.42 7.94
N ARG A 547 23.61 28.62 9.00
CA ARG A 547 24.02 29.94 9.50
C ARG A 547 25.26 30.43 8.75
N LYS A 548 25.18 30.64 7.43
CA LYS A 548 26.22 31.37 6.70
C LYS A 548 25.94 32.87 6.84
N VAL A 549 26.72 33.51 7.71
CA VAL A 549 26.95 34.95 7.62
C VAL A 549 27.50 35.23 6.23
N GLY A 550 26.76 36.01 5.42
CA GLY A 550 27.17 36.66 4.17
C GLY A 550 28.25 35.95 3.34
N GLY A 551 27.84 35.17 2.34
CA GLY A 551 28.75 34.65 1.33
C GLY A 551 28.07 33.64 0.43
N GLU A 552 27.82 34.05 -0.81
CA GLU A 552 27.29 33.23 -1.90
C GLU A 552 28.05 31.91 -2.01
N GLY A 553 27.34 30.80 -1.82
CA GLY A 553 27.90 29.46 -1.93
C GLY A 553 26.90 28.44 -1.44
N GLU A 554 26.21 27.81 -2.38
CA GLU A 554 25.26 26.71 -2.17
C GLU A 554 25.84 25.66 -1.22
N ALA A 555 25.15 25.41 -0.11
CA ALA A 555 25.53 24.36 0.83
C ALA A 555 25.15 23.00 0.23
N LYS A 556 26.13 22.09 0.10
CA LYS A 556 25.94 20.75 -0.49
C LYS A 556 25.00 19.88 0.35
N GLU A 557 24.12 19.15 -0.34
CA GLU A 557 22.94 18.42 0.17
C GLU A 557 23.22 17.21 1.09
N GLU A 558 24.46 16.74 1.21
CA GLU A 558 24.80 15.53 1.99
C GLU A 558 24.99 15.79 3.50
N ASP A 559 25.19 17.05 3.90
CA ASP A 559 25.59 17.43 5.26
C ASP A 559 24.41 17.57 6.25
N MET A 560 23.15 17.54 5.78
CA MET A 560 21.95 17.79 6.60
C MET A 560 21.40 16.57 7.34
N SER A 561 21.64 15.35 6.85
CA SER A 561 21.09 14.11 7.44
C SER A 561 21.82 13.68 8.72
N VAL A 562 23.08 14.08 8.91
CA VAL A 562 23.95 13.65 10.01
C VAL A 562 23.79 14.52 11.28
N ALA A 563 23.24 15.73 11.16
CA ALA A 563 23.23 16.73 12.24
C ALA A 563 22.17 16.52 13.35
N MET A 564 21.16 15.67 13.13
CA MET A 564 20.07 15.42 14.09
C MET A 564 20.22 14.12 14.90
N VAL A 565 21.36 13.41 14.79
CA VAL A 565 21.59 12.10 15.43
C VAL A 565 22.58 12.23 16.59
N ARG A 566 22.20 11.82 17.80
CA ARG A 566 23.16 11.64 18.91
C ARG A 566 24.00 10.37 18.71
N LYS A 567 25.32 10.48 18.54
CA LYS A 567 26.26 9.35 18.71
C LYS A 567 26.25 8.92 20.19
N ARG A 568 25.90 7.66 20.48
CA ARG A 568 26.06 7.06 21.81
C ARG A 568 27.54 7.10 22.22
N LYS A 569 27.87 7.84 23.27
CA LYS A 569 29.15 7.70 23.99
C LYS A 569 29.02 6.43 24.84
N LYS A 570 29.97 5.50 24.70
CA LYS A 570 30.05 4.26 25.50
C LYS A 570 29.95 4.60 26.99
N GLU A 571 28.99 4.02 27.68
CA GLU A 571 28.94 4.01 29.14
C GLU A 571 30.05 3.09 29.64
N SER A 572 31.06 3.70 30.25
CA SER A 572 32.04 3.03 31.10
C SER A 572 32.45 4.04 32.15
N GLU A 573 32.32 3.58 33.40
CA GLU A 573 32.81 4.17 34.65
C GLU A 573 32.12 5.44 35.15
N GLY A 574 31.33 5.24 36.21
CA GLY A 574 30.74 6.30 36.99
C GLY A 574 31.78 7.07 37.79
N ASN A 575 31.45 8.33 38.09
CA ASN A 575 31.64 8.83 39.45
C ASN A 575 30.84 10.10 39.67
N ARG A 576 30.16 10.11 40.84
CA ARG A 576 30.04 11.24 41.76
C ARG A 576 29.63 12.57 41.15
N ILE A 577 28.34 12.90 41.25
CA ILE A 577 27.77 14.16 41.80
C ILE A 577 26.23 13.98 41.84
N ARG A 578 25.73 13.03 42.66
CA ARG A 578 24.31 13.03 43.06
C ARG A 578 24.03 12.20 44.32
N VAL A 579 24.93 12.28 45.30
CA VAL A 579 24.66 11.83 46.68
C VAL A 579 25.20 12.90 47.63
N LYS A 580 24.53 14.05 47.65
CA LYS A 580 24.66 15.08 48.69
C LYS A 580 23.47 16.03 48.60
N ARG A 581 22.26 15.47 48.77
CA ARG A 581 21.03 16.26 49.03
C ARG A 581 19.93 15.38 49.61
N GLN A 582 20.28 14.51 50.56
CA GLN A 582 19.32 13.77 51.39
C GLN A 582 20.01 13.24 52.66
N ALA A 583 20.63 14.15 53.41
CA ALA A 583 21.02 13.91 54.80
C ALA A 583 21.26 15.27 55.44
N GLY A 584 20.40 15.65 56.39
CA GLY A 584 20.54 16.88 57.15
C GLY A 584 19.31 17.78 57.07
N ARG A 585 18.28 17.42 57.85
CA ARG A 585 17.47 18.40 58.59
C ARG A 585 16.59 17.68 59.62
N GLY A 586 17.22 17.38 60.76
CA GLY A 586 16.51 17.25 62.03
C GLY A 586 16.37 18.63 62.68
N ARG A 587 15.14 18.92 63.14
CA ARG A 587 14.73 19.81 64.23
C ARG A 587 15.38 21.20 64.39
N GLY A 588 14.55 22.23 64.20
CA GLY A 588 14.74 23.57 64.78
C GLY A 588 13.47 24.41 64.61
N LYS A 589 12.77 24.68 65.71
CA LYS A 589 11.59 25.57 65.84
C LYS A 589 12.02 27.04 65.66
N SER A 590 11.25 27.84 64.91
CA SER A 590 10.74 29.17 65.34
C SER A 590 9.91 29.87 64.24
N THR A 591 8.62 30.02 64.52
CA THR A 591 7.73 31.19 64.35
C THR A 591 7.88 32.21 63.20
N PHE A 592 6.69 32.45 62.60
CA PHE A 592 6.09 33.73 62.14
C PHE A 592 6.25 34.20 60.68
N GLY A 593 5.09 34.43 60.03
CA GLY A 593 4.92 35.57 59.12
C GLY A 593 4.36 35.33 57.70
N GLY A 594 3.03 35.33 57.56
CA GLY A 594 2.32 36.10 56.52
C GLY A 594 2.36 35.67 55.04
N ARG A 595 1.27 35.04 54.57
CA ARG A 595 0.88 34.96 53.15
C ARG A 595 0.55 36.36 52.59
N LYS A 596 1.06 36.71 51.40
CA LYS A 596 0.46 37.71 50.49
C LYS A 596 0.51 37.24 49.04
N ASP A 597 -0.64 37.43 48.41
CA ASP A 597 -1.12 37.00 47.09
C ASP A 597 -0.54 37.89 45.96
N PRO A 598 0.03 37.33 44.87
CA PRO A 598 0.77 38.09 43.85
C PRO A 598 -0.07 38.77 42.76
N LEU A 599 -1.40 38.89 42.88
CA LEU A 599 -2.26 39.48 41.83
C LEU A 599 -2.65 40.96 42.04
N LYS A 600 -1.71 41.80 42.51
CA LYS A 600 -1.90 43.27 42.54
C LYS A 600 -0.66 44.02 42.06
N ALA A 601 -0.40 43.96 40.78
CA ALA A 601 0.31 45.00 40.05
C ALA A 601 -0.08 44.86 38.59
N PHE A 602 -0.86 45.81 38.06
CA PHE A 602 -0.96 46.26 36.67
C PHE A 602 -2.33 46.92 36.45
N SER A 603 -2.48 48.13 36.99
CA SER A 603 -3.52 49.06 36.55
C SER A 603 -3.06 50.49 36.83
N LYS A 604 -2.96 51.25 35.73
CA LYS A 604 -2.80 52.72 35.60
C LYS A 604 -1.44 53.35 35.88
N ALA A 605 -0.76 53.74 34.79
CA ALA A 605 -0.41 55.15 34.56
C ALA A 605 0.00 55.40 33.09
N ARG A 606 -0.84 56.17 32.39
CA ARG A 606 -0.60 57.08 31.24
C ARG A 606 -1.92 57.16 30.46
N LYS A 607 -2.52 58.31 30.22
CA LYS A 607 -2.32 59.68 30.71
C LYS A 607 -3.66 60.38 30.50
#